data_AF-A0A412RTJ5-F1
#
_entry.id   AF-A0A412RTJ5-F1
#
_cell.length_a   1.000
_cell.length_b   1.000
_cell.length_c   1.000
_cell.angle_alpha   90.00
_cell.angle_beta   90.00
_cell.angle_gamma   90.00
#
_symmetry.space_group_name_H-M   'P 1'
#
loop_
_entity.id
_entity.type
_entity.pdbx_description
1 polymer ?
#
loop_
_entity_poly.entity_id
_entity_poly.type
_entity_poly.pdbx_seq_one_letter_code
_entity_poly.pdbx_strand_id
1 'polypeptide(L)'
;MEQNLNDKPLSNMQIARYIESLRKEMNFDDEVYGLVKSDLEDGLTQEQTEKYLDKNFNIGQMRVLSEGLHKGIPEELFNILHNNKLSGNQMKVSLEFYEKGVPVETIQEAVARGEKPVVMRRLYEEVLAQLSKAAEQYTQDSEYVKELIAQMEMVVEKINYQEERYDALNKKLSDVEVLKEDKEVTERLVKENEDKDGIISHQQDELNKASSTIARLRDSIEHKDKEMERMRDRIESLEDKIMSAASDDQKVAEKEEKAGPSEVLAATDNKETVKTLADSQAVPPMYNGIPVYYQIPVTDSAGRVIQHLPVERTERKSNGGIAALFARLSFKKKSRADIVKLVASGDLVPAQLVQIKSAIEKGLTEGQLVELINNNVSAEKMKEIIEIAVLENSMAG
;
A
#
# COMPACT_ATOMS: atom_id res chain seq x y z
N MET A 1 -14.64 -8.75 27.12
CA MET A 1 -15.15 -8.06 25.92
C MET A 1 -14.72 -8.89 24.73
N GLU A 2 -15.56 -9.83 24.32
CA GLU A 2 -15.34 -10.58 23.09
C GLU A 2 -15.63 -9.62 21.93
N GLN A 3 -14.59 -9.13 21.28
CA GLN A 3 -14.74 -8.44 20.00
C GLN A 3 -15.09 -9.51 18.96
N ASN A 4 -16.30 -9.45 18.42
CA ASN A 4 -16.70 -10.28 17.28
C ASN A 4 -15.77 -9.92 16.10
N LEU A 5 -15.00 -10.89 15.61
CA LEU A 5 -14.09 -10.70 14.47
C LEU A 5 -14.81 -10.39 13.13
N ASN A 6 -16.14 -10.20 13.14
CA ASN A 6 -16.96 -9.83 11.99
C ASN A 6 -17.21 -8.33 11.85
N ASP A 7 -16.73 -7.48 12.76
CA ASP A 7 -16.94 -6.02 12.76
C ASP A 7 -16.07 -5.25 11.74
N LYS A 8 -15.79 -5.85 10.57
CA LYS A 8 -15.20 -5.08 9.46
C LYS A 8 -16.33 -4.45 8.65
N PRO A 9 -16.30 -3.13 8.41
CA PRO A 9 -17.26 -2.49 7.52
C PRO A 9 -17.19 -3.17 6.16
N LEU A 10 -18.36 -3.52 5.62
CA LEU A 10 -18.48 -4.19 4.33
C LEU A 10 -17.89 -3.28 3.25
N SER A 11 -17.10 -3.85 2.34
CA SER A 11 -16.69 -3.10 1.15
C SER A 11 -17.90 -2.76 0.28
N ASN A 12 -17.83 -1.67 -0.50
CA ASN A 12 -18.92 -1.25 -1.40
C ASN A 12 -19.40 -2.39 -2.33
N MET A 13 -18.49 -3.29 -2.74
CA MET A 13 -18.85 -4.46 -3.54
C MET A 13 -19.65 -5.50 -2.75
N GLN A 14 -19.34 -5.71 -1.47
CA GLN A 14 -20.10 -6.61 -0.60
C GLN A 14 -21.49 -6.03 -0.29
N ILE A 15 -21.57 -4.71 -0.04
CA ILE A 15 -22.85 -4.00 0.15
C ILE A 15 -23.73 -4.20 -1.09
N ALA A 16 -23.20 -3.98 -2.29
CA ALA A 16 -23.97 -4.17 -3.52
C ALA A 16 -24.52 -5.60 -3.69
N ARG A 17 -23.70 -6.62 -3.38
CA ARG A 17 -24.14 -8.03 -3.45
C ARG A 17 -25.22 -8.35 -2.43
N TYR A 18 -25.10 -7.81 -1.21
CA TYR A 18 -26.08 -8.01 -0.16
C TYR A 18 -27.43 -7.35 -0.50
N ILE A 19 -27.40 -6.13 -1.04
CA ILE A 19 -28.63 -5.48 -1.53
C ILE A 19 -29.27 -6.29 -2.66
N GLU A 20 -28.48 -6.88 -3.56
CA GLU A 20 -28.99 -7.74 -4.63
C GLU A 20 -29.60 -9.05 -4.10
N SER A 21 -29.03 -9.67 -3.06
CA SER A 21 -29.64 -10.85 -2.41
C SER A 21 -30.94 -10.47 -1.68
N LEU A 22 -30.96 -9.36 -0.95
CA LEU A 22 -32.18 -8.85 -0.31
C LEU A 22 -33.30 -8.54 -1.32
N ARG A 23 -32.94 -8.06 -2.51
CA ARG A 23 -33.90 -7.87 -3.63
C ARG A 23 -34.54 -9.17 -4.08
N LYS A 24 -33.78 -10.26 -4.10
CA LYS A 24 -34.27 -11.60 -4.49
C LYS A 24 -35.12 -12.25 -3.39
N GLU A 25 -34.77 -12.05 -2.13
CA GLU A 25 -35.40 -12.74 -0.99
C GLU A 25 -36.68 -12.06 -0.48
N MET A 26 -36.65 -10.73 -0.33
CA MET A 26 -37.66 -10.03 0.48
C MET A 26 -38.67 -9.21 -0.33
N ASN A 27 -38.34 -8.78 -1.56
CA ASN A 27 -39.19 -7.98 -2.45
C ASN A 27 -39.84 -6.76 -1.76
N PHE A 28 -39.01 -5.91 -1.15
CA PHE A 28 -39.38 -4.61 -0.59
C PHE A 28 -39.40 -3.51 -1.66
N ASP A 29 -39.89 -2.33 -1.30
CA ASP A 29 -39.79 -1.13 -2.13
C ASP A 29 -38.34 -0.63 -2.24
N ASP A 30 -38.03 0.09 -3.33
CA ASP A 30 -36.70 0.66 -3.59
C ASP A 30 -36.20 1.58 -2.47
N GLU A 31 -37.10 2.26 -1.76
CA GLU A 31 -36.75 3.10 -0.61
C GLU A 31 -36.15 2.29 0.55
N VAL A 32 -36.59 1.05 0.76
CA VAL A 32 -36.06 0.18 1.83
C VAL A 32 -34.64 -0.25 1.49
N TYR A 33 -34.38 -0.60 0.22
CA TYR A 33 -33.03 -0.93 -0.22
C TYR A 33 -32.08 0.27 -0.14
N GLY A 34 -32.58 1.47 -0.41
CA GLY A 34 -31.83 2.72 -0.22
C GLY A 34 -31.46 2.95 1.25
N LEU A 35 -32.40 2.70 2.17
CA LEU A 35 -32.16 2.80 3.62
C LEU A 35 -31.08 1.82 4.08
N VAL A 36 -31.23 0.53 3.75
CA VAL A 36 -30.25 -0.52 4.12
C VAL A 36 -28.87 -0.19 3.57
N LYS A 37 -28.80 0.29 2.33
CA LYS A 37 -27.53 0.68 1.73
C LYS A 37 -26.85 1.82 2.51
N SER A 38 -27.59 2.89 2.82
CA SER A 38 -27.06 4.00 3.63
C SER A 38 -26.56 3.49 4.98
N ASP A 39 -27.37 2.68 5.66
CA ASP A 39 -27.04 2.14 6.97
C ASP A 39 -25.72 1.33 6.98
N LEU A 40 -25.50 0.50 5.96
CA LEU A 40 -24.26 -0.26 5.82
C LEU A 40 -23.05 0.63 5.47
N GLU A 41 -23.27 1.69 4.69
CA GLU A 41 -22.24 2.68 4.36
C GLU A 41 -21.87 3.54 5.58
N ASP A 42 -22.85 3.84 6.44
CA ASP A 42 -22.73 4.61 7.68
C ASP A 42 -22.18 3.75 8.85
N GLY A 43 -22.00 2.45 8.65
CA GLY A 43 -21.27 1.56 9.55
C GLY A 43 -22.12 0.59 10.36
N LEU A 44 -23.44 0.48 10.11
CA LEU A 44 -24.23 -0.63 10.65
C LEU A 44 -23.81 -1.95 10.02
N THR A 45 -23.88 -3.03 10.80
CA THR A 45 -23.59 -4.38 10.32
C THR A 45 -24.80 -4.97 9.60
N GLN A 46 -24.55 -6.00 8.78
CA GLN A 46 -25.62 -6.76 8.14
C GLN A 46 -26.66 -7.26 9.16
N GLU A 47 -26.20 -7.84 10.27
CA GLU A 47 -27.07 -8.35 11.34
C GLU A 47 -27.93 -7.24 11.95
N GLN A 48 -27.39 -6.02 12.12
CA GLN A 48 -28.15 -4.88 12.60
C GLN A 48 -29.22 -4.44 11.59
N THR A 49 -28.89 -4.40 10.30
CA THR A 49 -29.88 -4.04 9.27
C THR A 49 -31.01 -5.07 9.17
N GLU A 50 -30.72 -6.35 9.38
CA GLU A 50 -31.73 -7.41 9.41
C GLU A 50 -32.74 -7.25 10.55
N LYS A 51 -32.33 -6.63 11.69
CA LYS A 51 -33.21 -6.45 12.85
C LYS A 51 -34.42 -5.55 12.59
N TYR A 52 -34.37 -4.62 11.65
CA TYR A 52 -35.52 -3.74 11.34
C TYR A 52 -36.28 -4.13 10.07
N LEU A 53 -35.78 -5.11 9.31
CA LEU A 53 -36.37 -5.55 8.06
C LEU A 53 -37.53 -6.53 8.30
N ASP A 54 -38.71 -6.00 8.65
CA ASP A 54 -39.96 -6.75 8.74
C ASP A 54 -40.98 -6.24 7.70
N LYS A 55 -41.59 -7.17 6.95
CA LYS A 55 -42.65 -6.88 5.96
C LYS A 55 -43.91 -6.26 6.57
N ASN A 56 -44.10 -6.38 7.88
CA ASN A 56 -45.20 -5.74 8.59
C ASN A 56 -44.94 -4.25 8.90
N PHE A 57 -43.70 -3.77 8.72
CA PHE A 57 -43.37 -2.36 8.90
C PHE A 57 -43.43 -1.58 7.60
N ASN A 58 -43.85 -0.32 7.70
CA ASN A 58 -43.67 0.65 6.63
C ASN A 58 -42.28 1.29 6.71
N ILE A 59 -41.86 1.95 5.62
CA ILE A 59 -40.57 2.64 5.54
C ILE A 59 -40.35 3.65 6.67
N GLY A 60 -41.41 4.31 7.16
CA GLY A 60 -41.30 5.25 8.27
C GLY A 60 -40.95 4.57 9.58
N GLN A 61 -41.51 3.39 9.86
CA GLN A 61 -41.17 2.59 11.03
C GLN A 61 -39.75 2.02 10.92
N MET A 62 -39.37 1.52 9.75
CA MET A 62 -38.01 1.02 9.49
C MET A 62 -36.96 2.11 9.69
N ARG A 63 -37.21 3.34 9.21
CA ARG A 63 -36.31 4.48 9.43
C ARG A 63 -36.12 4.81 10.91
N VAL A 64 -37.17 4.74 11.72
CA VAL A 64 -37.06 5.00 13.16
C VAL A 64 -36.25 3.90 13.87
N LEU A 65 -36.42 2.65 13.46
CA LEU A 65 -35.61 1.53 14.01
C LEU A 65 -34.14 1.64 13.59
N SER A 66 -33.89 1.95 12.31
CA SER A 66 -32.55 2.22 11.78
C SER A 66 -31.88 3.38 12.54
N GLU A 67 -32.57 4.50 12.72
CA GLU A 67 -32.09 5.64 13.50
C GLU A 67 -31.79 5.25 14.96
N GLY A 68 -32.62 4.39 15.56
CA GLY A 68 -32.38 3.84 16.89
C GLY A 68 -31.08 3.03 16.98
N LEU A 69 -30.79 2.20 15.96
CA LEU A 69 -29.57 1.39 15.92
C LEU A 69 -28.31 2.27 15.77
N HIS A 70 -28.35 3.31 14.94
CA HIS A 70 -27.26 4.28 14.81
C HIS A 70 -26.96 5.02 16.11
N LYS A 71 -28.00 5.31 16.89
CA LYS A 71 -27.88 5.96 18.20
C LYS A 71 -27.46 5.00 19.33
N GLY A 72 -27.31 3.72 19.03
CA GLY A 72 -26.93 2.70 20.01
C GLY A 72 -27.95 2.53 21.14
N ILE A 73 -29.25 2.64 20.84
CA ILE A 73 -30.28 2.48 21.87
C ILE A 73 -30.19 1.10 22.55
N PRO A 74 -30.55 0.98 23.84
CA PRO A 74 -30.61 -0.30 24.52
C PRO A 74 -31.55 -1.28 23.80
N GLU A 75 -31.18 -2.56 23.82
CA GLU A 75 -31.98 -3.62 23.19
C GLU A 75 -33.40 -3.70 23.75
N GLU A 76 -33.59 -3.36 25.02
CA GLU A 76 -34.92 -3.24 25.64
C GLU A 76 -35.80 -2.19 24.95
N LEU A 77 -35.27 -0.99 24.69
CA LEU A 77 -35.99 0.05 23.97
C LEU A 77 -36.23 -0.35 22.51
N PHE A 78 -35.23 -0.97 21.87
CA PHE A 78 -35.39 -1.48 20.51
C PHE A 78 -36.56 -2.47 20.43
N ASN A 79 -36.66 -3.42 21.36
CA ASN A 79 -37.74 -4.41 21.41
C ASN A 79 -39.12 -3.77 21.65
N ILE A 80 -39.19 -2.70 22.45
CA ILE A 80 -40.42 -1.92 22.65
C ILE A 80 -40.84 -1.25 21.33
N LEU A 81 -39.90 -0.63 20.62
CA LEU A 81 -40.14 0.05 19.34
C LEU A 81 -40.45 -0.93 18.20
N HIS A 82 -39.81 -2.11 18.20
CA HIS A 82 -40.02 -3.19 17.25
C HIS A 82 -41.39 -3.89 17.45
N ASN A 83 -42.29 -3.34 18.27
CA ASN A 83 -43.66 -3.82 18.35
C ASN A 83 -44.51 -3.30 17.19
N ASN A 84 -44.99 -4.21 16.35
CA ASN A 84 -45.78 -3.99 15.14
C ASN A 84 -47.07 -3.18 15.35
N LYS A 85 -47.52 -3.04 16.62
CA LYS A 85 -48.71 -2.25 16.99
C LYS A 85 -48.45 -0.75 17.05
N LEU A 86 -47.20 -0.31 17.12
CA LEU A 86 -46.83 1.10 17.19
C LEU A 86 -46.79 1.71 15.79
N SER A 87 -47.44 2.85 15.60
CA SER A 87 -47.24 3.66 14.40
C SER A 87 -45.85 4.29 14.39
N GLY A 88 -45.30 4.58 13.20
CA GLY A 88 -43.99 5.23 13.05
C GLY A 88 -43.91 6.58 13.80
N ASN A 89 -45.01 7.31 13.93
CA ASN A 89 -45.08 8.54 14.73
C ASN A 89 -44.97 8.27 16.24
N GLN A 90 -45.57 7.19 16.75
CA GLN A 90 -45.41 6.80 18.15
C GLN A 90 -43.96 6.38 18.42
N MET A 91 -43.37 5.58 17.52
CA MET A 91 -41.97 5.16 17.63
C MET A 91 -41.03 6.36 17.65
N LYS A 92 -41.23 7.31 16.72
CA LYS A 92 -40.42 8.53 16.63
C LYS A 92 -40.51 9.38 17.90
N VAL A 93 -41.71 9.56 18.45
CA VAL A 93 -41.90 10.28 19.71
C VAL A 93 -41.21 9.58 20.86
N SER A 94 -41.36 8.26 20.98
CA SER A 94 -40.68 7.49 22.02
C SER A 94 -39.16 7.60 21.91
N LEU A 95 -38.60 7.50 20.71
CA LEU A 95 -37.15 7.64 20.48
C LEU A 95 -36.66 9.05 20.83
N GLU A 96 -37.34 10.09 20.35
CA GLU A 96 -36.97 11.50 20.62
C GLU A 96 -36.97 11.82 22.13
N PHE A 97 -37.94 11.29 22.87
CA PHE A 97 -38.03 11.55 24.30
C PHE A 97 -37.09 10.68 25.13
N TYR A 98 -36.75 9.48 24.66
CA TYR A 98 -35.65 8.72 25.23
C TYR A 98 -34.34 9.50 25.17
N GLU A 99 -34.03 10.11 24.02
CA GLU A 99 -32.82 10.95 23.87
C GLU A 99 -32.82 12.17 24.81
N LYS A 100 -33.99 12.69 25.14
CA LYS A 100 -34.15 13.78 26.12
C LYS A 100 -33.99 13.32 27.57
N GLY A 101 -33.82 12.01 27.81
CA GLY A 101 -33.60 11.44 29.14
C GLY A 101 -34.85 10.84 29.79
N VAL A 102 -35.92 10.59 29.03
CA VAL A 102 -37.08 9.85 29.58
C VAL A 102 -36.70 8.38 29.79
N PRO A 103 -36.95 7.81 30.99
CA PRO A 103 -36.64 6.41 31.27
C PRO A 103 -37.39 5.43 30.35
N VAL A 104 -36.75 4.30 30.03
CA VAL A 104 -37.31 3.27 29.15
C VAL A 104 -38.61 2.69 29.72
N GLU A 105 -38.71 2.58 31.05
CA GLU A 105 -39.90 2.08 31.76
C GLU A 105 -41.10 3.00 31.51
N THR A 106 -40.88 4.31 31.53
CA THR A 106 -41.95 5.29 31.25
C THR A 106 -42.44 5.16 29.81
N ILE A 107 -41.52 4.93 28.88
CA ILE A 107 -41.84 4.69 27.47
C ILE A 107 -42.63 3.39 27.32
N GLN A 108 -42.18 2.32 27.98
CA GLN A 108 -42.86 1.03 27.97
C GLN A 108 -44.31 1.14 28.47
N GLU A 109 -44.54 1.87 29.57
CA GLU A 109 -45.88 2.08 30.09
C GLU A 109 -46.79 2.85 29.13
N ALA A 110 -46.28 3.92 28.52
CA ALA A 110 -47.05 4.73 27.57
C ALA A 110 -47.41 3.93 26.31
N VAL A 111 -46.47 3.10 25.84
CA VAL A 111 -46.67 2.16 24.73
C VAL A 111 -47.68 1.08 25.10
N ALA A 112 -47.58 0.48 26.29
CA ALA A 112 -48.49 -0.56 26.76
C ALA A 112 -49.94 -0.06 26.89
N ARG A 113 -50.11 1.21 27.26
CA ARG A 113 -51.41 1.89 27.28
C ARG A 113 -51.98 2.18 25.89
N GLY A 114 -51.20 2.03 24.83
CA GLY A 114 -51.63 2.28 23.44
C GLY A 114 -51.97 3.75 23.18
N GLU A 115 -51.33 4.67 23.91
CA GLU A 115 -51.64 6.08 23.87
C GLU A 115 -51.32 6.71 22.51
N LYS A 116 -52.06 7.75 22.13
CA LYS A 116 -51.79 8.50 20.90
C LYS A 116 -50.48 9.31 21.04
N PRO A 117 -49.73 9.57 19.95
CA PRO A 117 -48.48 10.33 19.99
C PRO A 117 -48.56 11.67 20.74
N VAL A 118 -49.71 12.36 20.65
CA VAL A 118 -49.93 13.65 21.32
C VAL A 118 -50.02 13.49 22.84
N VAL A 119 -50.64 12.40 23.31
CA VAL A 119 -50.76 12.12 24.75
C VAL A 119 -49.41 11.65 25.29
N MET A 120 -48.71 10.78 24.56
CA MET A 120 -47.35 10.35 24.90
C MET A 120 -46.41 11.54 25.09
N ARG A 121 -46.40 12.50 24.14
CA ARG A 121 -45.60 13.73 24.27
C ARG A 121 -45.87 14.48 25.56
N ARG A 122 -47.15 14.71 25.91
CA ARG A 122 -47.51 15.42 27.15
C ARG A 122 -47.05 14.67 28.40
N LEU A 123 -47.24 13.34 28.43
CA LEU A 123 -46.78 12.51 29.54
C LEU A 123 -45.26 12.56 29.69
N TYR A 124 -44.53 12.46 28.58
CA TYR A 124 -43.08 12.51 28.59
C TYR A 124 -42.54 13.89 28.95
N GLU A 125 -43.16 14.97 28.47
CA GLU A 125 -42.84 16.35 28.88
C GLU A 125 -43.06 16.55 30.39
N GLU A 126 -44.13 16.01 30.96
CA GLU A 126 -44.39 16.07 32.39
C GLU A 126 -43.32 15.31 33.19
N VAL A 127 -42.94 14.11 32.73
CA VAL A 127 -41.88 13.31 33.38
C VAL A 127 -40.53 14.03 33.29
N LEU A 128 -40.18 14.62 32.14
CA LEU A 128 -38.96 15.43 32.01
C LEU A 128 -38.97 16.63 32.96
N ALA A 129 -40.12 17.31 33.11
CA ALA A 129 -40.24 18.44 34.04
C ALA A 129 -40.15 18.02 35.51
N GLN A 130 -40.57 16.79 35.86
CA GLN A 130 -40.39 16.24 37.20
C GLN A 130 -38.92 15.84 37.43
N LEU A 131 -38.28 15.22 36.44
CA LEU A 131 -36.86 14.85 36.50
C LEU A 131 -35.96 16.07 36.59
N SER A 132 -36.25 17.16 35.86
CA SER A 132 -35.47 18.39 35.95
C SER A 132 -35.59 19.04 37.34
N LYS A 133 -36.80 19.14 37.89
CA LYS A 133 -37.02 19.63 39.26
C LYS A 133 -36.32 18.77 40.31
N ALA A 134 -36.37 17.45 40.15
CA ALA A 134 -35.65 16.52 41.02
C ALA A 134 -34.13 16.71 40.90
N ALA A 135 -33.59 16.81 39.67
CA ALA A 135 -32.17 17.04 39.43
C ALA A 135 -31.68 18.36 40.04
N GLU A 136 -32.47 19.44 39.96
CA GLU A 136 -32.15 20.72 40.62
C GLU A 136 -32.09 20.59 42.16
N GLN A 137 -32.96 19.78 42.76
CA GLN A 137 -32.91 19.48 44.19
C GLN A 137 -31.72 18.58 44.58
N TYR A 138 -31.42 17.55 43.80
CA TYR A 138 -30.28 16.63 44.06
C TYR A 138 -28.91 17.27 43.81
N THR A 139 -28.80 18.21 42.87
CA THR A 139 -27.56 18.96 42.59
C THR A 139 -27.21 19.96 43.69
N GLN A 140 -28.20 20.45 44.45
CA GLN A 140 -27.96 21.27 45.65
C GLN A 140 -27.55 20.43 46.86
N ASP A 141 -28.09 19.22 47.02
CA ASP A 141 -27.99 18.46 48.28
C ASP A 141 -26.93 17.34 48.33
N SER A 142 -26.34 16.90 47.21
CA SER A 142 -25.43 15.74 47.20
C SER A 142 -23.99 16.05 46.74
N GLU A 143 -23.03 15.94 47.66
CA GLU A 143 -21.57 16.06 47.41
C GLU A 143 -21.09 15.08 46.32
N TYR A 144 -21.67 13.89 46.26
CA TYR A 144 -21.32 12.85 45.29
C TYR A 144 -21.65 13.25 43.84
N VAL A 145 -22.78 13.94 43.64
CA VAL A 145 -23.19 14.40 42.30
C VAL A 145 -22.26 15.51 41.82
N LYS A 146 -21.79 16.38 42.72
CA LYS A 146 -20.77 17.39 42.38
C LYS A 146 -19.43 16.75 41.99
N GLU A 147 -19.01 15.71 42.70
CA GLU A 147 -17.78 14.98 42.36
C GLU A 147 -17.91 14.24 41.02
N LEU A 148 -19.07 13.65 40.74
CA LEU A 148 -19.33 12.99 39.45
C LEU A 148 -19.37 14.00 38.29
N ILE A 149 -20.00 15.17 38.48
CA ILE A 149 -19.99 16.25 37.48
C ILE A 149 -18.57 16.72 37.22
N ALA A 150 -17.75 16.91 38.26
CA ALA A 150 -16.34 17.29 38.11
C ALA A 150 -15.51 16.21 37.37
N GLN A 151 -15.77 14.93 37.63
CA GLN A 151 -15.15 13.84 36.87
C GLN A 151 -15.62 13.83 35.41
N MET A 152 -16.89 14.12 35.15
CA MET A 152 -17.46 14.18 33.81
C MET A 152 -16.93 15.38 33.02
N GLU A 153 -16.80 16.55 33.66
CA GLU A 153 -16.11 17.72 33.09
C GLU A 153 -14.65 17.40 32.72
N MET A 154 -13.93 16.70 33.59
CA MET A 154 -12.54 16.28 33.31
C MET A 154 -12.45 15.27 32.14
N VAL A 155 -13.46 14.41 31.95
CA VAL A 155 -13.54 13.49 30.82
C VAL A 155 -13.90 14.23 29.53
N VAL A 156 -14.84 15.17 29.57
CA VAL A 156 -15.22 16.03 28.43
C VAL A 156 -14.03 16.89 27.99
N GLU A 157 -13.26 17.44 28.92
CA GLU A 157 -12.05 18.20 28.61
C GLU A 157 -10.97 17.32 27.94
N LYS A 158 -10.82 16.07 28.39
CA LYS A 158 -9.96 15.08 27.70
C LYS A 158 -10.47 14.71 26.30
N ILE A 159 -11.78 14.63 26.09
CA ILE A 159 -12.38 14.37 24.78
C ILE A 159 -12.15 15.55 23.84
N ASN A 160 -12.41 16.78 24.28
CA ASN A 160 -12.13 17.98 23.48
C ASN A 160 -10.64 18.08 23.10
N TYR A 161 -9.73 17.78 24.04
CA TYR A 161 -8.30 17.71 23.75
C TYR A 161 -7.95 16.63 22.72
N GLN A 162 -8.68 15.51 22.71
CA GLN A 162 -8.53 14.49 21.68
C GLN A 162 -9.12 14.94 20.34
N GLU A 163 -10.26 15.62 20.33
CA GLU A 163 -10.91 16.16 19.12
C GLU A 163 -10.03 17.20 18.44
N GLU A 164 -9.45 18.15 19.20
CA GLU A 164 -8.44 19.08 18.66
C GLU A 164 -7.21 18.36 18.08
N ARG A 165 -6.79 17.24 18.69
CA ARG A 165 -5.69 16.41 18.17
C ARG A 165 -6.11 15.66 16.90
N TYR A 166 -7.35 15.20 16.81
CA TYR A 166 -7.91 14.58 15.61
C TYR A 166 -8.09 15.60 14.49
N ASP A 167 -8.52 16.82 14.77
CA ASP A 167 -8.58 17.92 13.81
C ASP A 167 -7.19 18.29 13.30
N ALA A 168 -6.20 18.38 14.21
CA ALA A 168 -4.81 18.59 13.82
C ALA A 168 -4.25 17.42 12.98
N LEU A 169 -4.68 16.19 13.27
CA LEU A 169 -4.31 15.01 12.49
C LEU A 169 -5.01 14.99 11.13
N ASN A 170 -6.29 15.37 11.08
CA ASN A 170 -7.11 15.39 9.88
C ASN A 170 -6.67 16.51 8.92
N LYS A 171 -6.26 17.67 9.47
CA LYS A 171 -5.59 18.72 8.72
C LYS A 171 -4.26 18.25 8.13
N LYS A 172 -3.44 17.54 8.92
CA LYS A 172 -2.21 16.91 8.40
C LYS A 172 -2.49 15.80 7.38
N LEU A 173 -3.60 15.08 7.53
CA LEU A 173 -4.04 14.09 6.56
C LEU A 173 -4.49 14.75 5.25
N SER A 174 -5.16 15.90 5.34
CA SER A 174 -5.51 16.74 4.19
C SER A 174 -4.25 17.30 3.51
N ASP A 175 -3.25 17.76 4.26
CA ASP A 175 -1.95 18.18 3.70
C ASP A 175 -1.23 16.99 3.01
N VAL A 176 -1.34 15.77 3.54
CA VAL A 176 -0.83 14.54 2.90
C VAL A 176 -1.68 14.13 1.69
N GLU A 177 -2.97 14.45 1.68
CA GLU A 177 -3.85 14.22 0.54
C GLU A 177 -3.58 15.22 -0.60
N VAL A 178 -3.11 16.43 -0.29
CA VAL A 178 -2.56 17.38 -1.26
C VAL A 178 -1.23 16.90 -1.85
N LEU A 179 -0.44 16.08 -1.11
CA LEU A 179 0.72 15.37 -1.68
C LEU A 179 0.33 14.27 -2.69
N LYS A 180 -0.96 14.02 -2.97
CA LYS A 180 -1.41 13.24 -4.15
C LYS A 180 -1.09 13.93 -5.49
N GLU A 181 -0.43 15.09 -5.53
CA GLU A 181 0.27 15.54 -6.75
C GLU A 181 1.21 14.45 -7.32
N ASP A 182 1.69 13.52 -6.49
CA ASP A 182 2.42 12.34 -6.94
C ASP A 182 1.57 11.43 -7.86
N LYS A 183 0.23 11.42 -7.76
CA LYS A 183 -0.62 10.69 -8.73
C LYS A 183 -0.56 11.31 -10.11
N GLU A 184 -0.68 12.63 -10.23
CA GLU A 184 -0.56 13.31 -11.54
C GLU A 184 0.85 13.20 -12.12
N VAL A 185 1.88 13.18 -11.28
CA VAL A 185 3.26 12.92 -11.72
C VAL A 185 3.40 11.47 -12.18
N THR A 186 2.83 10.49 -11.45
CA THR A 186 2.86 9.08 -11.88
C THR A 186 2.06 8.85 -13.17
N GLU A 187 0.88 9.44 -13.33
CA GLU A 187 0.08 9.33 -14.55
C GLU A 187 0.79 9.98 -15.74
N ARG A 188 1.43 11.14 -15.54
CA ARG A 188 2.28 11.76 -16.56
C ARG A 188 3.47 10.86 -16.95
N LEU A 189 4.17 10.30 -15.97
CA LEU A 189 5.32 9.40 -16.21
C LEU A 189 4.91 8.08 -16.88
N VAL A 190 3.74 7.53 -16.53
CA VAL A 190 3.19 6.33 -17.18
C VAL A 190 2.89 6.63 -18.65
N LYS A 191 2.19 7.73 -18.93
CA LYS A 191 1.88 8.13 -20.30
C LYS A 191 3.14 8.42 -21.13
N GLU A 192 4.13 9.09 -20.54
CA GLU A 192 5.41 9.34 -21.22
C GLU A 192 6.17 8.04 -21.53
N ASN A 193 6.09 7.03 -20.65
CA ASN A 193 6.67 5.71 -20.93
C ASN A 193 5.92 4.97 -22.04
N GLU A 194 4.58 5.00 -22.03
CA GLU A 194 3.77 4.41 -23.11
C GLU A 194 4.11 5.04 -24.48
N ASP A 195 4.27 6.37 -24.52
CA ASP A 195 4.69 7.08 -25.73
C ASP A 195 6.10 6.67 -26.19
N LYS A 196 7.06 6.53 -25.25
CA LYS A 196 8.42 6.07 -25.56
C LYS A 196 8.45 4.63 -26.06
N ASP A 197 7.66 3.73 -25.46
CA ASP A 197 7.56 2.34 -25.91
C ASP A 197 6.98 2.26 -27.33
N GLY A 198 6.00 3.11 -27.65
CA GLY A 198 5.49 3.26 -29.02
C GLY A 198 6.56 3.69 -30.03
N ILE A 199 7.39 4.68 -29.65
CA ILE A 199 8.51 5.15 -30.49
C ILE A 199 9.57 4.05 -30.66
N ILE A 200 9.90 3.32 -29.59
CA ILE A 200 10.86 2.20 -29.64
C ILE A 200 10.34 1.10 -30.57
N SER A 201 9.07 0.73 -30.47
CA SER A 201 8.45 -0.25 -31.36
C SER A 201 8.55 0.19 -32.82
N HIS A 202 8.24 1.45 -33.11
CA HIS A 202 8.34 1.99 -34.47
C HIS A 202 9.78 1.98 -35.00
N GLN A 203 10.75 2.37 -34.18
CA GLN A 203 12.17 2.32 -34.54
C GLN A 203 12.65 0.88 -34.76
N GLN A 204 12.17 -0.08 -33.95
CA GLN A 204 12.50 -1.48 -34.12
C GLN A 204 11.97 -2.02 -35.45
N ASP A 205 10.75 -1.64 -35.86
CA ASP A 205 10.18 -2.01 -37.15
C ASP A 205 10.98 -1.43 -38.33
N GLU A 206 11.38 -0.16 -38.25
CA GLU A 206 12.23 0.47 -39.26
C GLU A 206 13.62 -0.18 -39.33
N LEU A 207 14.22 -0.52 -38.19
CA LEU A 207 15.48 -1.28 -38.13
C LEU A 207 15.34 -2.66 -38.75
N ASN A 208 14.22 -3.35 -38.52
CA ASN A 208 13.94 -4.65 -39.14
C ASN A 208 13.80 -4.53 -40.66
N LYS A 209 13.10 -3.50 -41.17
CA LYS A 209 13.01 -3.22 -42.62
C LYS A 209 14.38 -2.91 -43.22
N ALA A 210 15.16 -2.05 -42.59
CA ALA A 210 16.52 -1.73 -43.02
C ALA A 210 17.41 -2.97 -43.03
N SER A 211 17.35 -3.79 -41.97
CA SER A 211 18.08 -5.05 -41.86
C SER A 211 17.70 -6.04 -42.97
N SER A 212 16.41 -6.16 -43.29
CA SER A 212 15.95 -6.99 -44.41
C SER A 212 16.48 -6.50 -45.77
N THR A 213 16.61 -5.19 -45.93
CA THR A 213 17.17 -4.58 -47.15
C THR A 213 18.68 -4.82 -47.23
N ILE A 214 19.40 -4.70 -46.11
CA ILE A 214 20.82 -5.02 -46.03
C ILE A 214 21.07 -6.49 -46.37
N ALA A 215 20.23 -7.42 -45.87
CA ALA A 215 20.33 -8.83 -46.21
C ALA A 215 20.17 -9.07 -47.72
N ARG A 216 19.14 -8.49 -48.35
CA ARG A 216 18.94 -8.60 -49.81
C ARG A 216 20.10 -8.02 -50.62
N LEU A 217 20.65 -6.88 -50.19
CA LEU A 217 21.80 -6.27 -50.84
C LEU A 217 23.05 -7.14 -50.69
N ARG A 218 23.27 -7.76 -49.53
CA ARG A 218 24.35 -8.73 -49.33
C ARG A 218 24.20 -9.94 -50.24
N ASP A 219 23.01 -10.52 -50.35
CA ASP A 219 22.74 -11.62 -51.26
C ASP A 219 23.01 -11.22 -52.73
N SER A 220 22.62 -9.99 -53.11
CA SER A 220 22.89 -9.47 -54.45
C SER A 220 24.38 -9.24 -54.71
N ILE A 221 25.15 -8.79 -53.71
CA ILE A 221 26.60 -8.64 -53.80
C ILE A 221 27.24 -10.02 -53.95
N GLU A 222 26.88 -10.99 -53.12
CA GLU A 222 27.42 -12.35 -53.21
C GLU A 222 27.13 -12.99 -54.57
N HIS A 223 25.92 -12.80 -55.11
CA HIS A 223 25.59 -13.27 -56.46
C HIS A 223 26.47 -12.60 -57.53
N LYS A 224 26.67 -11.28 -57.45
CA LYS A 224 27.54 -10.55 -58.38
C LYS A 224 29.00 -10.95 -58.26
N ASP A 225 29.50 -11.19 -57.06
CA ASP A 225 30.86 -11.68 -56.83
C ASP A 225 31.06 -13.05 -57.48
N LYS A 226 30.10 -13.98 -57.34
CA LYS A 226 30.14 -15.28 -58.04
C LYS A 226 30.09 -15.14 -59.56
N GLU A 227 29.31 -14.19 -60.09
CA GLU A 227 29.30 -13.93 -61.53
C GLU A 227 30.60 -13.31 -62.03
N MET A 228 31.19 -12.38 -61.26
CA MET A 228 32.49 -11.80 -61.59
C MET A 228 33.59 -12.86 -61.59
N GLU A 229 33.58 -13.80 -60.65
CA GLU A 229 34.54 -14.91 -60.63
C GLU A 229 34.39 -15.79 -61.87
N ARG A 230 33.16 -16.16 -62.26
CA ARG A 230 32.92 -16.90 -63.52
C ARG A 230 33.37 -16.13 -64.76
N MET A 231 33.23 -14.80 -64.76
CA MET A 231 33.72 -13.97 -65.86
C MET A 231 35.24 -13.94 -65.88
N ARG A 232 35.90 -13.86 -64.72
CA ARG A 232 37.36 -13.93 -64.60
C ARG A 232 37.90 -15.27 -65.10
N ASP A 233 37.35 -16.40 -64.64
CA ASP A 233 37.71 -17.74 -65.11
C ASP A 233 37.57 -17.85 -66.64
N ARG A 234 36.53 -17.22 -67.19
CA ARG A 234 36.29 -17.21 -68.64
C ARG A 234 37.28 -16.31 -69.39
N ILE A 235 37.66 -15.18 -68.82
CA ILE A 235 38.70 -14.30 -69.39
C ILE A 235 40.04 -15.03 -69.36
N GLU A 236 40.40 -15.65 -68.23
CA GLU A 236 41.62 -16.46 -68.10
C GLU A 236 41.63 -17.61 -69.12
N SER A 237 40.52 -18.35 -69.26
CA SER A 237 40.41 -19.38 -70.30
C SER A 237 40.53 -18.84 -71.73
N LEU A 238 40.08 -17.62 -71.99
CA LEU A 238 40.23 -16.98 -73.30
C LEU A 238 41.67 -16.48 -73.50
N GLU A 239 42.31 -15.94 -72.47
CA GLU A 239 43.72 -15.53 -72.47
C GLU A 239 44.63 -16.74 -72.71
N ASP A 240 44.40 -17.86 -72.02
CA ASP A 240 45.10 -19.12 -72.23
C ASP A 240 44.95 -19.61 -73.67
N LYS A 241 43.74 -19.53 -74.24
CA LYS A 241 43.50 -19.89 -75.65
C LYS A 241 44.19 -18.96 -76.63
N ILE A 242 44.27 -17.66 -76.33
CA ILE A 242 45.00 -16.69 -77.15
C ILE A 242 46.51 -16.97 -77.05
N MET A 243 47.02 -17.25 -75.85
CA MET A 243 48.42 -17.62 -75.62
C MET A 243 48.78 -18.94 -76.29
N SER A 244 47.89 -19.94 -76.26
CA SER A 244 48.09 -21.21 -76.95
C SER A 244 48.02 -21.05 -78.47
N ALA A 245 47.06 -20.28 -78.99
CA ALA A 245 46.97 -20.01 -80.43
C ALA A 245 48.15 -19.16 -80.96
N ALA A 246 48.62 -18.19 -80.18
CA ALA A 246 49.83 -17.43 -80.48
C ALA A 246 51.10 -18.30 -80.39
N SER A 247 51.11 -19.28 -79.47
CA SER A 247 52.17 -20.28 -79.39
C SER A 247 52.12 -21.29 -80.54
N ASP A 248 50.92 -21.61 -81.06
CA ASP A 248 50.72 -22.47 -82.23
C ASP A 248 51.16 -21.76 -83.52
N ASP A 249 50.89 -20.45 -83.66
CA ASP A 249 51.44 -19.62 -84.76
C ASP A 249 52.97 -19.47 -84.66
N GLN A 250 53.56 -19.62 -83.48
CA GLN A 250 55.01 -19.61 -83.25
C GLN A 250 55.65 -21.03 -83.25
N LYS A 251 54.84 -22.09 -83.39
CA LYS A 251 55.28 -23.50 -83.43
C LYS A 251 54.66 -24.29 -84.61
N VAL A 252 54.71 -23.71 -85.81
CA VAL A 252 54.77 -24.51 -87.05
C VAL A 252 56.18 -25.09 -87.28
N ALA A 253 57.16 -24.77 -86.42
CA ALA A 253 58.42 -25.50 -86.31
C ALA A 253 58.36 -26.48 -85.13
N GLU A 254 58.38 -27.77 -85.49
CA GLU A 254 58.58 -28.97 -84.65
C GLU A 254 57.34 -29.65 -84.03
N LYS A 255 56.66 -30.40 -84.92
CA LYS A 255 56.28 -31.83 -84.78
C LYS A 255 57.31 -32.65 -83.98
N GLU A 256 57.06 -33.78 -83.30
CA GLU A 256 55.99 -34.80 -83.28
C GLU A 256 56.29 -35.78 -82.12
N GLU A 257 55.25 -36.46 -81.58
CA GLU A 257 55.25 -37.82 -80.98
C GLU A 257 56.02 -38.13 -79.66
N LYS A 258 55.60 -38.98 -78.70
CA LYS A 258 54.37 -39.76 -78.37
C LYS A 258 54.57 -40.43 -76.98
N ALA A 259 53.44 -40.72 -76.29
CA ALA A 259 53.14 -41.79 -75.29
C ALA A 259 53.98 -41.85 -73.98
N GLY A 260 53.47 -41.87 -72.72
CA GLY A 260 52.27 -42.48 -72.07
C GLY A 260 52.66 -43.80 -71.35
N PRO A 261 52.04 -44.28 -70.23
CA PRO A 261 50.92 -43.76 -69.40
C PRO A 261 50.96 -44.02 -67.84
N SER A 262 49.91 -43.54 -67.13
CA SER A 262 49.23 -44.04 -65.88
C SER A 262 49.94 -43.95 -64.49
N GLU A 263 49.29 -43.71 -63.32
CA GLU A 263 47.88 -43.84 -62.89
C GLU A 263 47.58 -43.14 -61.51
N VAL A 264 46.32 -42.71 -61.31
CA VAL A 264 45.46 -42.51 -60.10
C VAL A 264 45.95 -41.87 -58.76
N LEU A 265 45.24 -40.83 -58.28
CA LEU A 265 44.15 -40.90 -57.27
C LEU A 265 43.58 -39.50 -56.91
N ALA A 266 42.35 -39.52 -56.39
CA ALA A 266 41.35 -38.45 -56.35
C ALA A 266 41.51 -37.37 -55.26
N ALA A 267 40.77 -36.28 -55.49
CA ALA A 267 40.54 -35.09 -54.68
C ALA A 267 39.96 -35.35 -53.28
N THR A 268 40.26 -34.47 -52.32
CA THR A 268 39.39 -33.38 -51.81
C THR A 268 40.00 -32.81 -50.53
N ASP A 269 40.11 -31.49 -50.44
CA ASP A 269 40.50 -30.77 -49.23
C ASP A 269 39.58 -29.54 -49.06
N ASN A 270 39.44 -29.09 -47.81
CA ASN A 270 38.64 -27.98 -47.24
C ASN A 270 37.58 -28.49 -46.25
N LYS A 271 37.78 -28.40 -44.92
CA LYS A 271 37.96 -27.24 -44.03
C LYS A 271 36.64 -26.53 -43.69
N GLU A 272 36.23 -26.73 -42.43
CA GLU A 272 35.45 -25.88 -41.50
C GLU A 272 34.11 -25.25 -41.97
N THR A 273 33.12 -24.91 -41.14
CA THR A 273 32.64 -25.13 -39.77
C THR A 273 31.28 -24.42 -39.76
N VAL A 274 30.20 -25.02 -39.26
CA VAL A 274 29.05 -24.27 -38.73
C VAL A 274 28.44 -25.02 -37.55
N LYS A 275 28.24 -24.25 -36.48
CA LYS A 275 27.64 -24.54 -35.16
C LYS A 275 26.21 -25.12 -35.22
N THR A 276 25.79 -25.80 -34.15
CA THR A 276 24.76 -25.31 -33.21
C THR A 276 24.50 -26.27 -32.05
N LEU A 277 23.88 -25.74 -30.98
CA LEU A 277 23.38 -26.33 -29.72
C LEU A 277 24.41 -26.29 -28.56
N ALA A 278 24.10 -25.83 -27.34
CA ALA A 278 22.93 -25.18 -26.77
C ALA A 278 23.35 -24.57 -25.41
N ASP A 279 22.55 -23.61 -24.96
CA ASP A 279 22.17 -23.38 -23.57
C ASP A 279 23.10 -22.70 -22.54
N SER A 280 22.43 -21.80 -21.80
CA SER A 280 22.63 -21.43 -20.40
C SER A 280 23.80 -20.54 -19.94
N GLN A 281 23.36 -19.44 -19.33
CA GLN A 281 23.85 -18.83 -18.07
C GLN A 281 24.66 -17.53 -18.19
N ALA A 282 24.06 -16.49 -17.60
CA ALA A 282 24.57 -15.15 -17.45
C ALA A 282 25.82 -15.10 -16.56
N VAL A 283 26.91 -14.54 -17.09
CA VAL A 283 28.05 -14.03 -16.33
C VAL A 283 28.62 -12.81 -17.07
N PRO A 284 28.89 -11.67 -16.41
CA PRO A 284 29.45 -10.48 -17.06
C PRO A 284 30.94 -10.67 -17.37
N PRO A 285 31.46 -10.20 -18.52
CA PRO A 285 32.90 -10.22 -18.75
C PRO A 285 33.58 -9.04 -18.02
N MET A 286 34.38 -9.38 -17.01
CA MET A 286 35.44 -8.51 -16.49
C MET A 286 36.59 -8.44 -17.50
N TYR A 287 37.10 -7.24 -17.76
CA TYR A 287 38.44 -7.05 -18.32
C TYR A 287 39.13 -5.89 -17.58
N ASN A 288 40.30 -6.16 -16.99
CA ASN A 288 41.27 -5.21 -16.42
C ASN A 288 40.77 -4.15 -15.40
N GLY A 289 40.39 -4.58 -14.20
CA GLY A 289 40.83 -3.99 -12.92
C GLY A 289 40.72 -2.48 -12.62
N ILE A 290 39.94 -1.66 -13.33
CA ILE A 290 39.72 -0.23 -13.00
C ILE A 290 38.21 0.07 -13.03
N PRO A 291 37.62 0.68 -11.98
CA PRO A 291 36.18 0.97 -11.95
C PRO A 291 35.80 2.00 -13.01
N VAL A 292 34.95 1.60 -13.96
CA VAL A 292 34.34 2.51 -14.94
C VAL A 292 33.26 3.33 -14.22
N TYR A 293 33.58 4.57 -13.88
CA TYR A 293 32.58 5.56 -13.49
C TYR A 293 31.89 6.06 -14.75
N TYR A 294 30.58 5.81 -14.88
CA TYR A 294 29.77 6.43 -15.93
C TYR A 294 29.65 7.94 -15.62
N GLN A 295 30.35 8.77 -16.39
CA GLN A 295 30.09 10.21 -16.44
C GLN A 295 29.26 10.50 -17.69
N ILE A 296 28.02 10.96 -17.51
CA ILE A 296 27.16 11.41 -18.60
C ILE A 296 27.47 12.90 -18.85
N PRO A 297 27.97 13.30 -20.03
CA PRO A 297 28.15 14.71 -20.34
C PRO A 297 26.80 15.36 -20.65
N VAL A 298 26.50 16.48 -20.00
CA VAL A 298 25.34 17.31 -20.34
C VAL A 298 25.75 18.24 -21.48
N THR A 299 24.95 18.26 -22.55
CA THR A 299 25.15 19.13 -23.72
C THR A 299 24.03 20.15 -23.83
N ASP A 300 24.37 21.34 -24.30
CA ASP A 300 23.42 22.34 -24.80
C ASP A 300 22.85 21.86 -26.16
N SER A 301 21.64 22.32 -26.51
CA SER A 301 21.01 22.26 -27.85
C SER A 301 21.91 22.48 -29.09
N ALA A 302 23.13 23.02 -28.96
CA ALA A 302 24.13 23.14 -30.04
C ALA A 302 25.33 22.15 -29.94
N GLY A 303 25.24 21.11 -29.10
CA GLY A 303 26.18 19.98 -29.10
C GLY A 303 27.58 20.25 -28.55
N ARG A 304 27.78 21.33 -27.79
CA ARG A 304 29.06 21.63 -27.11
C ARG A 304 28.97 21.28 -25.61
N VAL A 305 30.00 20.61 -25.10
CA VAL A 305 30.08 20.12 -23.71
C VAL A 305 30.49 21.28 -22.80
N ILE A 306 29.65 21.62 -21.83
CA ILE A 306 29.88 22.74 -20.91
C ILE A 306 29.82 22.20 -19.48
N GLN A 307 31.01 21.91 -18.92
CA GLN A 307 31.31 21.72 -17.48
C GLN A 307 31.23 20.29 -16.90
N HIS A 308 32.36 19.86 -16.30
CA HIS A 308 32.48 18.68 -15.44
C HIS A 308 32.23 19.09 -13.98
N LEU A 309 31.17 18.58 -13.34
CA LEU A 309 31.06 18.63 -11.88
C LEU A 309 31.62 17.33 -11.29
N PRO A 310 32.61 17.39 -10.37
CA PRO A 310 32.96 16.23 -9.56
C PRO A 310 31.81 15.97 -8.59
N VAL A 311 31.10 14.86 -8.79
CA VAL A 311 30.14 14.36 -7.80
C VAL A 311 30.95 13.68 -6.70
N GLU A 312 31.28 14.44 -5.64
CA GLU A 312 31.70 13.84 -4.39
C GLU A 312 30.52 13.06 -3.81
N ARG A 313 30.70 11.73 -3.67
CA ARG A 313 29.82 10.91 -2.85
C ARG A 313 29.93 11.41 -1.40
N THR A 314 28.99 12.22 -0.96
CA THR A 314 28.72 12.33 0.47
C THR A 314 28.09 11.01 0.91
N GLU A 315 28.87 10.14 1.55
CA GLU A 315 28.31 9.15 2.46
C GLU A 315 27.40 9.90 3.44
N ARG A 316 26.11 9.57 3.46
CA ARG A 316 25.26 9.92 4.60
C ARG A 316 25.78 9.16 5.81
N LYS A 317 26.70 9.76 6.56
CA LYS A 317 26.78 9.52 8.00
C LYS A 317 25.41 9.86 8.56
N SER A 318 24.65 8.84 9.00
CA SER A 318 23.40 9.00 9.75
C SER A 318 23.66 9.50 11.18
N ASN A 319 24.50 10.52 11.34
CA ASN A 319 24.79 11.13 12.62
C ASN A 319 23.94 12.39 12.76
N GLY A 320 22.83 12.28 13.47
CA GLY A 320 22.13 13.48 13.95
C GLY A 320 20.67 13.32 14.38
N GLY A 321 19.96 12.26 13.95
CA GLY A 321 18.51 12.15 14.21
C GLY A 321 18.15 11.71 15.63
N ILE A 322 18.93 10.80 16.22
CA ILE A 322 18.56 10.13 17.47
C ILE A 322 19.11 10.87 18.70
N ALA A 323 20.30 11.47 18.60
CA ALA A 323 20.86 12.30 19.68
C ALA A 323 20.01 13.55 19.99
N ALA A 324 19.32 14.11 18.99
CA ALA A 324 18.46 15.29 19.15
C ALA A 324 17.16 14.98 19.91
N LEU A 325 16.65 13.75 19.84
CA LEU A 325 15.44 13.32 20.56
C LEU A 325 15.70 13.07 22.05
N PHE A 326 16.89 12.57 22.40
CA PHE A 326 17.27 12.32 23.80
C PHE A 326 17.77 13.57 24.54
N ALA A 327 18.16 14.63 23.83
CA ALA A 327 18.66 15.87 24.43
C ALA A 327 17.58 16.68 25.18
N ARG A 328 16.28 16.39 24.97
CA ARG A 328 15.17 17.20 25.52
C ARG A 328 14.58 16.74 26.86
N LEU A 329 14.94 15.56 27.37
CA LEU A 329 14.58 15.18 28.73
C LEU A 329 15.71 15.61 29.67
N SER A 330 15.50 16.63 30.49
CA SER A 330 16.45 17.08 31.51
C SER A 330 16.29 16.27 32.79
N PHE A 331 17.16 15.28 33.03
CA PHE A 331 17.35 14.66 34.35
C PHE A 331 18.75 14.98 34.85
N LYS A 332 18.82 15.71 35.96
CA LYS A 332 20.03 15.95 36.72
C LYS A 332 20.49 14.63 37.36
N LYS A 333 21.69 14.16 37.02
CA LYS A 333 22.72 13.47 37.83
C LYS A 333 23.55 12.47 36.97
N LYS A 334 24.82 12.82 36.81
CA LYS A 334 26.07 12.10 36.44
C LYS A 334 26.14 10.74 35.68
N SER A 335 25.10 9.98 35.35
CA SER A 335 25.29 8.63 34.71
C SER A 335 24.55 8.40 33.38
N ARG A 336 24.22 9.47 32.65
CA ARG A 336 23.57 9.34 31.33
C ARG A 336 24.46 8.81 30.20
N ALA A 337 25.78 8.89 30.36
CA ALA A 337 26.71 8.54 29.30
C ALA A 337 26.85 7.02 29.13
N ASP A 338 26.72 6.24 30.20
CA ASP A 338 27.06 4.82 30.17
C ASP A 338 25.91 3.95 29.63
N ILE A 339 24.65 4.21 30.01
CA ILE A 339 23.49 3.50 29.44
C ILE A 339 23.37 3.78 27.93
N VAL A 340 23.53 5.04 27.52
CA VAL A 340 23.44 5.42 26.09
C VAL A 340 24.57 4.77 25.29
N LYS A 341 25.77 4.67 25.86
CA LYS A 341 26.89 3.98 25.22
C LYS A 341 26.66 2.47 25.14
N LEU A 342 26.12 1.85 26.19
CA LEU A 342 25.79 0.42 26.23
C LEU A 342 24.68 0.06 25.23
N VAL A 343 23.66 0.90 25.12
CA VAL A 343 22.58 0.73 24.14
C VAL A 343 23.06 0.93 22.70
N ALA A 344 24.05 1.80 22.49
CA ALA A 344 24.65 2.04 21.18
C ALA A 344 25.70 0.98 20.78
N SER A 345 26.33 0.31 21.75
CA SER A 345 27.33 -0.73 21.51
C SER A 345 26.76 -2.15 21.49
N GLY A 346 25.57 -2.36 22.05
CA GLY A 346 24.89 -3.66 22.03
C GLY A 346 24.15 -3.87 20.72
N ASP A 347 24.18 -5.09 20.19
CA ASP A 347 23.35 -5.53 19.05
C ASP A 347 21.88 -5.70 19.49
N LEU A 348 21.26 -4.59 19.88
CA LEU A 348 19.89 -4.56 20.38
C LEU A 348 18.90 -4.41 19.23
N VAL A 349 17.95 -5.33 19.17
CA VAL A 349 16.83 -5.31 18.22
C VAL A 349 15.88 -4.16 18.59
N PRO A 350 15.22 -3.50 17.61
CA PRO A 350 14.31 -2.38 17.88
C PRO A 350 13.24 -2.65 18.95
N ALA A 351 12.75 -3.89 19.05
CA ALA A 351 11.80 -4.29 20.09
C ALA A 351 12.40 -4.25 21.51
N GLN A 352 13.68 -4.60 21.68
CA GLN A 352 14.39 -4.51 22.97
C GLN A 352 14.61 -3.04 23.37
N LEU A 353 14.87 -2.14 22.40
CA LEU A 353 15.00 -0.70 22.67
C LEU A 353 13.70 -0.09 23.21
N VAL A 354 12.55 -0.52 22.69
CA VAL A 354 11.24 -0.09 23.21
C VAL A 354 11.04 -0.54 24.65
N GLN A 355 11.50 -1.75 25.00
CA GLN A 355 11.43 -2.24 26.37
C GLN A 355 12.41 -1.52 27.30
N ILE A 356 13.64 -1.21 26.87
CA ILE A 356 14.58 -0.39 27.64
C ILE A 356 14.01 1.02 27.88
N LYS A 357 13.34 1.61 26.89
CA LYS A 357 12.64 2.89 27.05
C LYS A 357 11.52 2.77 28.10
N SER A 358 10.69 1.73 28.01
CA SER A 358 9.62 1.44 28.98
C SER A 358 10.18 1.22 30.40
N ALA A 359 11.31 0.53 30.52
CA ALA A 359 12.01 0.29 31.78
C ALA A 359 12.46 1.60 32.46
N ILE A 360 13.03 2.53 31.67
CA ILE A 360 13.44 3.86 32.15
C ILE A 360 12.20 4.68 32.58
N GLU A 361 11.12 4.64 31.80
CA GLU A 361 9.86 5.35 32.11
C GLU A 361 9.21 4.82 33.40
N LYS A 362 9.32 3.52 33.65
CA LYS A 362 8.81 2.87 34.87
C LYS A 362 9.78 2.96 36.07
N GLY A 363 10.92 3.63 35.92
CA GLY A 363 11.82 3.96 37.03
C GLY A 363 12.76 2.83 37.47
N LEU A 364 13.14 1.91 36.57
CA LEU A 364 14.19 0.92 36.88
C LEU A 364 15.53 1.60 37.22
N THR A 365 16.28 0.96 38.13
CA THR A 365 17.62 1.43 38.51
C THR A 365 18.63 1.18 37.40
N GLU A 366 19.71 1.96 37.38
CA GLU A 366 20.77 1.84 36.37
C GLU A 366 21.42 0.44 36.37
N GLY A 367 21.61 -0.19 37.53
CA GLY A 367 22.14 -1.56 37.62
C GLY A 367 21.22 -2.58 36.93
N GLN A 368 19.91 -2.48 37.15
CA GLN A 368 18.92 -3.35 36.51
C GLN A 368 18.89 -3.16 34.99
N LEU A 369 19.01 -1.91 34.51
CA LEU A 369 19.07 -1.62 33.06
C LEU A 369 20.34 -2.17 32.40
N VAL A 370 21.49 -2.05 33.07
CA VAL A 370 22.77 -2.57 32.58
C VAL A 370 22.74 -4.10 32.47
N GLU A 371 22.17 -4.79 33.47
CA GLU A 371 22.01 -6.24 33.43
C GLU A 371 21.04 -6.70 32.32
N LEU A 372 19.95 -5.97 32.10
CA LEU A 372 19.01 -6.26 31.01
C LEU A 372 19.65 -6.13 29.63
N ILE A 373 20.53 -5.14 29.45
CA ILE A 373 21.24 -4.89 28.19
C ILE A 373 22.36 -5.90 27.97
N ASN A 374 23.19 -6.16 28.98
CA ASN A 374 24.35 -7.04 28.84
C ASN A 374 23.99 -8.52 28.67
N ASN A 375 22.87 -8.97 29.24
CA ASN A 375 22.42 -10.35 29.12
C ASN A 375 21.68 -10.66 27.80
N ASN A 376 21.57 -9.68 26.90
CA ASN A 376 20.93 -9.78 25.58
C ASN A 376 19.56 -10.51 25.61
N VAL A 377 18.73 -10.14 26.59
CA VAL A 377 17.45 -10.79 26.86
C VAL A 377 16.44 -10.44 25.76
N SER A 378 15.66 -11.41 25.29
CA SER A 378 14.62 -11.15 24.28
C SER A 378 13.59 -10.12 24.76
N ALA A 379 12.99 -9.37 23.85
CA ALA A 379 12.06 -8.29 24.19
C ALA A 379 10.86 -8.76 25.04
N GLU A 380 10.40 -9.99 24.83
CA GLU A 380 9.31 -10.59 25.61
C GLU A 380 9.72 -10.83 27.07
N LYS A 381 10.89 -11.45 27.27
CA LYS A 381 11.43 -11.69 28.62
C LYS A 381 11.83 -10.39 29.31
N MET A 382 12.31 -9.41 28.55
CA MET A 382 12.64 -8.09 29.09
C MET A 382 11.40 -7.40 29.65
N LYS A 383 10.24 -7.54 29.00
CA LYS A 383 8.96 -6.99 29.50
C LYS A 383 8.58 -7.58 30.86
N GLU A 384 8.68 -8.89 31.03
CA GLU A 384 8.37 -9.57 32.31
C GLU A 384 9.36 -9.16 33.41
N ILE A 385 10.65 -9.12 33.10
CA ILE A 385 11.69 -8.70 34.07
C ILE A 385 11.48 -7.25 34.50
N ILE A 386 11.07 -6.36 33.58
CA ILE A 386 10.75 -4.97 33.90
C ILE A 386 9.56 -4.91 34.87
N GLU A 387 8.51 -5.70 34.65
CA GLU A 387 7.35 -5.72 35.55
C GLU A 387 7.70 -6.24 36.94
N ILE A 388 8.55 -7.27 37.02
CA ILE A 388 9.07 -7.80 38.30
C ILE A 388 9.93 -6.76 39.01
N ALA A 389 10.85 -6.11 38.29
CA ALA A 389 11.74 -5.09 38.86
C ALA A 389 10.96 -3.85 39.34
N VAL A 390 9.89 -3.46 38.65
CA VAL A 390 9.00 -2.38 39.10
C VAL A 390 8.28 -2.76 40.39
N LEU A 391 7.78 -3.99 40.49
CA LEU A 391 7.15 -4.49 41.71
C LEU A 391 8.15 -4.55 42.87
N GLU A 392 9.36 -5.06 42.63
CA GLU A 392 10.43 -5.10 43.63
C GLU A 392 10.79 -3.69 44.13
N ASN A 393 10.98 -2.73 43.22
CA ASN A 393 11.27 -1.35 43.57
C ASN A 393 10.10 -0.67 44.32
N SER A 394 8.85 -1.10 44.09
CA SER A 394 7.69 -0.62 44.83
C SER A 394 7.53 -1.24 46.22
N MET A 395 8.09 -2.44 46.44
CA MET A 395 8.09 -3.12 47.75
C MET A 395 9.27 -2.73 48.63
N ALA A 396 10.37 -2.26 48.04
CA ALA A 396 11.57 -1.79 48.74
C ALA A 396 11.53 -0.30 49.12
N GLY A 397 10.45 0.42 48.77
CA GLY A 397 10.26 1.86 48.96
C GLY A 397 9.55 2.26 50.24
#